data_AF-A0A1H3HNF5-F1
#
_entry.id   AF-A0A1H3HNF5-F1
#
_cell.length_a   1.000
_cell.length_b   1.000
_cell.length_c   1.000
_cell.angle_alpha   90.00
_cell.angle_beta   90.00
_cell.angle_gamma   90.00
#
_symmetry.space_group_name_H-M   'P 1'
#
loop_
_entity.id
_entity.type
_entity.pdbx_description
1 polymer ?
#
loop_
_entity_poly.entity_id
_entity_poly.type
_entity_poly.pdbx_seq_one_letter_code
_entity_poly.pdbx_strand_id
1 'polypeptide(L)'
;MNYVAEFIGFNEMFEGEVIISISGFRLVGIIAGWGSFDLEVGKKYLVELDLWIEGDDSIKESSFPKKEILNIAGKYNYILTGWLDFENGQLESSLPFYLGKGELYDIWYLEDKYVDVMVDRIDIAFIKPVMETITLYRPVGQKELDLIRASHYRAFPPRLSFQPIFYPVLNEEYAVQIARDWNRFDEASDYEGYVTRFQVRKDFINRYTVQTVGGTGHQEYWIPAEELEEFNGHIEGVIEVIAEFH
;
A
#
# COMPACT_ATOMS: atom_id res chain seq x y z
N MET A 1 -13.35 2.21 9.72
CA MET A 1 -13.10 2.14 8.25
C MET A 1 -11.60 2.31 8.01
N ASN A 2 -11.03 1.65 6.98
CA ASN A 2 -9.58 1.69 6.73
C ASN A 2 -9.16 2.66 5.61
N TYR A 3 -8.07 3.40 5.84
CA TYR A 3 -7.48 4.35 4.91
C TYR A 3 -5.97 4.12 4.80
N VAL A 4 -5.39 4.51 3.66
CA VAL A 4 -3.93 4.66 3.57
C VAL A 4 -3.60 6.11 3.91
N ALA A 5 -2.82 6.29 4.97
CA ALA A 5 -2.41 7.60 5.46
C ALA A 5 -0.90 7.71 5.51
N GLU A 6 -0.35 8.85 5.09
CA GLU A 6 1.05 9.19 5.36
C GLU A 6 1.16 9.79 6.75
N PHE A 7 2.07 9.25 7.57
CA PHE A 7 2.36 9.80 8.90
C PHE A 7 3.23 11.04 8.76
N ILE A 8 2.72 12.19 9.19
CA ILE A 8 3.42 13.47 9.09
C ILE A 8 4.23 13.78 10.36
N GLY A 9 3.76 13.30 11.51
CA GLY A 9 4.46 13.46 12.79
C GLY A 9 3.50 13.61 13.96
N PHE A 10 4.08 13.77 15.15
CA PHE A 10 3.35 14.14 16.36
C PHE A 10 3.15 15.66 16.41
N ASN A 11 2.07 16.11 17.04
CA ASN A 11 1.92 17.52 17.38
C ASN A 11 2.79 17.85 18.60
N GLU A 12 3.68 18.82 18.48
CA GLU A 12 4.61 19.21 19.55
C GLU A 12 3.92 19.86 20.76
N MET A 13 2.68 20.34 20.59
CA MET A 13 1.95 21.07 21.63
C MET A 13 1.12 20.17 22.56
N PHE A 14 0.75 18.97 22.12
CA PHE A 14 -0.19 18.11 22.85
C PHE A 14 0.22 16.63 22.77
N GLU A 15 0.34 15.99 23.92
CA GLU A 15 0.73 14.57 24.02
C GLU A 15 -0.33 13.66 23.40
N GLY A 16 0.11 12.74 22.53
CA GLY A 16 -0.77 11.78 21.85
C GLY A 16 -1.43 12.30 20.57
N GLU A 17 -1.30 13.59 20.23
CA GLU A 17 -1.78 14.12 18.96
C GLU A 17 -0.85 13.73 17.81
N VAL A 18 -1.44 13.26 16.73
CA VAL A 18 -0.76 12.88 15.49
C VAL A 18 -1.35 13.61 14.31
N ILE A 19 -0.49 13.84 13.32
CA ILE A 19 -0.84 14.48 12.07
C ILE A 19 -0.64 13.45 10.96
N ILE A 20 -1.67 13.26 10.14
CA ILE A 20 -1.65 12.38 8.99
C ILE A 20 -2.12 13.09 7.72
N SER A 21 -1.70 12.58 6.57
CA SER A 21 -2.21 12.99 5.26
C SER A 21 -2.97 11.83 4.62
N ILE A 22 -4.24 12.06 4.28
CA ILE A 22 -5.10 11.08 3.58
C ILE A 22 -5.69 11.76 2.35
N SER A 23 -5.42 11.21 1.17
CA SER A 23 -5.98 11.73 -0.10
C SER A 23 -5.80 13.24 -0.31
N GLY A 24 -4.71 13.81 0.21
CA GLY A 24 -4.43 15.25 0.14
C GLY A 24 -5.01 16.08 1.29
N PHE A 25 -5.81 15.49 2.18
CA PHE A 25 -6.30 16.13 3.39
C PHE A 25 -5.33 15.93 4.55
N ARG A 26 -4.98 17.01 5.23
CA ARG A 26 -4.23 16.97 6.49
C ARG A 26 -5.21 16.83 7.65
N LEU A 27 -5.14 15.73 8.38
CA LEU A 27 -5.93 15.48 9.58
C LEU A 27 -5.03 15.48 10.82
N VAL A 28 -5.60 15.96 11.92
CA VAL A 28 -5.05 15.95 13.27
C VAL A 28 -6.00 15.12 14.10
N GLY A 29 -5.48 14.15 14.83
CA GLY A 29 -6.28 13.28 15.68
C GLY A 29 -5.46 12.78 16.86
N ILE A 30 -6.08 11.96 17.70
CA ILE A 30 -5.42 11.31 18.82
C ILE A 30 -5.06 9.89 18.45
N ILE A 31 -3.89 9.46 18.87
CA ILE A 31 -3.47 8.08 18.70
C ILE A 31 -4.28 7.14 19.60
N ALA A 32 -5.05 6.26 18.98
CA ALA A 32 -5.85 5.25 19.68
C ALA A 32 -5.09 3.92 19.87
N GLY A 33 -4.05 3.71 19.08
CA GLY A 33 -3.16 2.55 19.18
C GLY A 33 -2.34 2.37 17.91
N TRP A 34 -1.28 1.56 18.00
CA TRP A 34 -0.55 1.08 16.85
C TRP A 34 -0.01 -0.34 17.09
N GLY A 35 0.30 -1.06 16.00
CA GLY A 35 0.87 -2.40 16.08
C GLY A 35 2.32 -2.42 16.59
N SER A 36 2.97 -3.58 16.51
CA SER A 36 4.38 -3.73 16.92
C SER A 36 5.35 -3.18 15.86
N PHE A 37 5.33 -1.87 15.63
CA PHE A 37 6.21 -1.14 14.72
C PHE A 37 6.38 0.31 15.17
N ASP A 38 7.43 0.97 14.69
CA ASP A 38 7.66 2.40 14.92
C ASP A 38 6.98 3.24 13.85
N LEU A 39 6.49 4.42 14.24
CA LEU A 39 5.94 5.41 13.32
C LEU A 39 7.08 6.28 12.78
N GLU A 40 7.24 6.25 11.46
CA GLU A 40 8.28 6.95 10.73
C GLU A 40 7.66 8.04 9.87
N VAL A 41 8.14 9.28 10.04
CA VAL A 41 7.66 10.44 9.27
C VAL A 41 7.86 10.20 7.78
N GLY A 42 6.82 10.45 6.99
CA GLY A 42 6.78 10.26 5.54
C GLY A 42 6.44 8.82 5.10
N LYS A 43 6.35 7.85 6.03
CA LYS A 43 5.88 6.50 5.69
C LYS A 43 4.36 6.46 5.66
N LYS A 44 3.83 5.55 4.84
CA LYS A 44 2.40 5.29 4.73
C LYS A 44 1.99 4.12 5.60
N TYR A 45 0.80 4.19 6.16
CA TYR A 45 0.22 3.19 7.04
C TYR A 45 -1.23 2.96 6.66
N LEU A 46 -1.69 1.73 6.84
CA LEU A 46 -3.10 1.44 6.90
C LEU A 46 -3.59 1.90 8.26
N VAL A 47 -4.53 2.83 8.29
CA VAL A 47 -5.09 3.41 9.51
C VAL A 47 -6.60 3.20 9.57
N GLU A 48 -7.12 3.07 10.78
CA GLU A 48 -8.54 3.17 11.07
C GLU A 48 -8.81 4.53 11.72
N LEU A 49 -9.90 5.17 11.27
CA LEU A 49 -10.38 6.45 11.80
C LEU A 49 -11.72 6.24 12.49
N ASP A 50 -11.80 6.66 13.75
CA ASP A 50 -13.02 6.65 14.54
C ASP A 50 -13.37 8.09 14.97
N LEU A 51 -14.64 8.45 14.84
CA LEU A 51 -15.12 9.77 15.23
C LEU A 51 -15.64 9.74 16.65
N TRP A 52 -15.14 10.64 17.48
CA TRP A 52 -15.74 10.98 18.77
C TRP A 52 -16.63 12.20 18.59
N ILE A 53 -17.91 12.00 18.87
CA ILE A 53 -18.97 13.00 18.77
C ILE A 53 -19.64 13.02 20.14
N GLU A 54 -19.52 14.13 20.86
CA GLU A 54 -20.16 14.34 22.15
C GLU A 54 -21.21 15.46 22.06
N GLY A 55 -22.18 15.41 22.96
CA GLY A 55 -23.20 16.45 23.11
C GLY A 55 -24.45 16.26 22.27
N ASP A 56 -25.51 16.95 22.69
CA ASP A 56 -26.78 17.02 21.97
C ASP A 56 -26.63 17.93 20.73
N ASP A 57 -27.36 17.64 19.65
CA ASP A 57 -27.37 18.42 18.39
C ASP A 57 -26.04 18.49 17.61
N SER A 58 -25.10 17.58 17.87
CA SER A 58 -23.82 17.51 17.15
C SER A 58 -23.96 17.10 15.67
N ILE A 59 -25.13 16.62 15.26
CA ILE A 59 -25.46 16.34 13.86
C ILE A 59 -26.73 17.10 13.48
N LYS A 60 -26.65 17.89 12.41
CA LYS A 60 -27.79 18.70 11.93
C LYS A 60 -27.81 18.82 10.42
N GLU A 61 -28.97 19.13 9.85
CA GLU A 61 -29.10 19.45 8.43
C GLU A 61 -28.21 20.64 8.06
N SER A 62 -27.41 20.47 6.99
CA SER A 62 -26.49 21.51 6.54
C SER A 62 -27.23 22.57 5.73
N SER A 63 -26.93 23.84 6.01
CA SER A 63 -27.43 24.96 5.19
C SER A 63 -26.71 25.07 3.84
N PHE A 64 -25.56 24.40 3.69
CA PHE A 64 -24.69 24.49 2.52
C PHE A 64 -24.28 23.09 2.07
N PRO A 65 -25.07 22.41 1.24
CA PRO A 65 -24.82 21.01 0.85
C PRO A 65 -23.56 20.90 -0.02
N LYS A 66 -22.44 20.56 0.63
CA LYS A 66 -21.16 20.26 -0.02
C LYS A 66 -20.41 19.20 0.81
N LYS A 67 -19.58 18.40 0.15
CA LYS A 67 -18.67 17.48 0.83
C LYS A 67 -17.45 18.29 1.29
N GLU A 68 -17.26 18.45 2.60
CA GLU A 68 -16.17 19.26 3.16
C GLU A 68 -15.69 18.76 4.52
N ILE A 69 -14.39 18.92 4.78
CA ILE A 69 -13.74 18.68 6.07
C ILE A 69 -13.11 20.00 6.51
N LEU A 70 -13.58 20.58 7.61
CA LEU A 70 -13.01 21.78 8.20
C LEU A 70 -12.45 21.47 9.58
N ASN A 71 -11.13 21.63 9.75
CA ASN A 71 -10.53 21.65 11.08
C ASN A 71 -10.80 23.01 11.74
N ILE A 72 -11.30 23.00 12.97
CA ILE A 72 -11.52 24.23 13.74
C ILE A 72 -10.18 24.69 14.28
N ALA A 73 -9.71 25.84 13.81
CA ALA A 73 -8.37 26.35 14.08
C ALA A 73 -8.00 26.31 15.58
N GLY A 74 -6.85 25.68 15.87
CA GLY A 74 -6.30 25.60 17.22
C GLY A 74 -6.82 24.43 18.07
N LYS A 75 -7.60 23.50 17.50
CA LYS A 75 -8.11 22.29 18.17
C LYS A 75 -8.13 21.08 17.22
N TYR A 76 -8.31 19.88 17.76
CA TYR A 76 -8.58 18.64 17.02
C TYR A 76 -10.08 18.43 16.68
N ASN A 77 -10.92 19.44 16.92
CA ASN A 77 -12.32 19.44 16.53
C ASN A 77 -12.47 19.65 15.01
N TYR A 78 -13.49 19.03 14.44
CA TYR A 78 -13.83 19.15 13.03
C TYR A 78 -15.30 19.50 12.83
N ILE A 79 -15.59 20.17 11.72
CA ILE A 79 -16.91 20.14 11.10
C ILE A 79 -16.77 19.32 9.83
N LEU A 80 -17.48 18.20 9.77
CA LEU A 80 -17.58 17.36 8.59
C LEU A 80 -18.94 17.59 7.95
N THR A 81 -18.95 18.11 6.72
CA THR A 81 -20.20 18.23 5.95
C THR A 81 -20.22 17.15 4.88
N GLY A 82 -21.34 16.42 4.78
CA GLY A 82 -21.47 15.29 3.85
C GLY A 82 -22.89 14.79 3.74
N TRP A 83 -23.10 13.88 2.77
CA TRP A 83 -24.38 13.18 2.62
C TRP A 83 -24.48 12.05 3.65
N LEU A 84 -25.61 11.95 4.34
CA LEU A 84 -25.83 10.92 5.36
C LEU A 84 -26.43 9.65 4.73
N ASP A 85 -25.63 8.58 4.67
CA ASP A 85 -26.05 7.25 4.22
C ASP A 85 -26.47 6.40 5.42
N PHE A 86 -27.79 6.28 5.60
CA PHE A 86 -28.39 5.49 6.66
C PHE A 86 -28.21 3.97 6.47
N GLU A 87 -28.22 3.50 5.23
CA GLU A 87 -28.12 2.08 4.91
C GLU A 87 -26.78 1.52 5.39
N ASN A 88 -25.71 2.28 5.17
CA ASN A 88 -24.35 1.89 5.53
C ASN A 88 -23.86 2.48 6.85
N GLY A 89 -24.61 3.42 7.45
CA GLY A 89 -24.20 4.09 8.69
C GLY A 89 -23.01 5.03 8.46
N GLN A 90 -22.96 5.70 7.31
CA GLN A 90 -21.80 6.47 6.85
C GLN A 90 -22.14 7.92 6.59
N LEU A 91 -21.17 8.79 6.84
CA LEU A 91 -21.15 10.16 6.33
C LEU A 91 -20.27 10.20 5.08
N GLU A 92 -20.86 10.45 3.92
CA GLU A 92 -20.11 10.71 2.70
C GLU A 92 -19.65 12.17 2.63
N SER A 93 -18.59 12.52 3.36
CA SER A 93 -17.90 13.81 3.25
C SER A 93 -16.80 13.77 2.19
N SER A 94 -15.85 14.72 2.18
CA SER A 94 -14.69 14.69 1.28
C SER A 94 -13.82 13.44 1.50
N LEU A 95 -13.91 12.88 2.71
CA LEU A 95 -13.60 11.50 3.03
C LEU A 95 -14.87 10.86 3.60
N PRO A 96 -15.19 9.60 3.26
CA PRO A 96 -16.27 8.89 3.93
C PRO A 96 -15.87 8.65 5.40
N PHE A 97 -16.82 8.61 6.32
CA PHE A 97 -16.60 8.21 7.71
C PHE A 97 -17.73 7.30 8.19
N TYR A 98 -17.41 6.37 9.09
CA TYR A 98 -18.42 5.54 9.73
C TYR A 98 -18.94 6.26 10.98
N LEU A 99 -20.27 6.41 11.08
CA LEU A 99 -20.94 6.99 12.25
C LEU A 99 -21.53 5.92 13.17
N GLY A 100 -21.72 4.68 12.67
CA GLY A 100 -22.44 3.65 13.40
C GLY A 100 -23.94 3.73 13.16
N LYS A 101 -24.59 2.58 13.01
CA LYS A 101 -26.05 2.52 12.81
C LYS A 101 -26.84 2.90 14.07
N GLY A 102 -26.24 2.75 15.25
CA GLY A 102 -26.85 3.09 16.54
C GLY A 102 -27.15 4.58 16.67
N GLU A 103 -26.16 5.41 16.34
CA GLU A 103 -26.24 6.88 16.41
C GLU A 103 -27.29 7.47 15.46
N LEU A 104 -27.64 6.73 14.40
CA LEU A 104 -28.60 7.19 13.40
C LEU A 104 -30.06 7.09 13.84
N TYR A 105 -30.39 6.27 14.85
CA TYR A 105 -31.77 6.07 15.28
C TYR A 105 -32.43 7.37 15.75
N ASP A 106 -31.67 8.22 16.44
CA ASP A 106 -32.19 9.46 17.02
C ASP A 106 -32.25 10.61 16.01
N ILE A 107 -31.60 10.45 14.85
CA ILE A 107 -31.54 11.48 13.79
C ILE A 107 -32.17 11.04 12.46
N TRP A 108 -33.06 10.05 12.48
CA TRP A 108 -33.73 9.49 11.28
C TRP A 108 -34.37 10.55 10.35
N TYR A 109 -34.80 11.70 10.89
CA TYR A 109 -35.37 12.81 10.11
C TYR A 109 -34.34 13.55 9.22
N LEU A 110 -33.05 13.19 9.34
CA LEU A 110 -31.96 13.65 8.49
C LEU A 110 -31.62 12.66 7.36
N GLU A 111 -32.41 11.60 7.18
CA GLU A 111 -32.27 10.67 6.05
C GLU A 111 -32.34 11.40 4.70
N ASP A 112 -31.44 11.02 3.79
CA ASP A 112 -31.27 11.63 2.47
C ASP A 112 -31.01 13.15 2.50
N LYS A 113 -30.24 13.61 3.49
CA LYS A 113 -29.81 15.01 3.59
C LYS A 113 -28.31 15.16 3.68
N TYR A 114 -27.84 16.34 3.30
CA TYR A 114 -26.53 16.82 3.73
C TYR A 114 -26.61 17.26 5.18
N VAL A 115 -25.67 16.79 5.99
CA VAL A 115 -25.56 17.13 7.41
C VAL A 115 -24.21 17.75 7.72
N ASP A 116 -24.18 18.64 8.71
CA ASP A 116 -22.97 19.07 9.38
C ASP A 116 -22.80 18.22 10.64
N VAL A 117 -21.67 17.53 10.77
CA VAL A 117 -21.28 16.76 11.94
C VAL A 117 -20.18 17.51 12.69
N MET A 118 -20.48 17.91 13.92
CA MET A 118 -19.53 18.47 14.86
C MET A 118 -18.79 17.31 15.52
N VAL A 119 -17.54 17.13 15.13
CA VAL A 119 -16.67 16.07 15.65
C VAL A 119 -15.76 16.66 16.70
N ASP A 120 -15.79 16.10 17.90
CA ASP A 120 -14.93 16.53 18.97
C ASP A 120 -13.50 16.12 18.73
N ARG A 121 -13.30 14.89 18.24
CA ARG A 121 -11.98 14.30 18.03
C ARG A 121 -12.04 13.17 17.02
N ILE A 122 -10.94 12.99 16.28
CA ILE A 122 -10.72 11.81 15.45
C ILE A 122 -9.68 10.94 16.14
N ASP A 123 -10.04 9.70 16.43
CA ASP A 123 -9.14 8.67 16.91
C ASP A 123 -8.51 7.96 15.72
N ILE A 124 -7.19 7.80 15.76
CA ILE A 124 -6.39 7.23 14.67
C ILE A 124 -5.68 5.99 15.20
N ALA A 125 -6.06 4.83 14.69
CA ALA A 125 -5.37 3.57 14.97
C ALA A 125 -4.48 3.19 13.78
N PHE A 126 -3.18 3.01 14.00
CA PHE A 126 -2.25 2.56 12.97
C PHE A 126 -2.20 1.04 12.94
N ILE A 127 -2.76 0.44 11.89
CA ILE A 127 -2.92 -1.02 11.78
C ILE A 127 -1.63 -1.69 11.34
N LYS A 128 -1.02 -1.19 10.26
CA LYS A 128 0.25 -1.71 9.72
C LYS A 128 0.92 -0.72 8.76
N PRO A 129 2.25 -0.76 8.59
CA PRO A 129 2.91 -0.03 7.52
C PRO A 129 2.43 -0.51 6.14
N VAL A 130 2.29 0.42 5.21
CA VAL A 130 2.10 0.14 3.79
C VAL A 130 3.48 0.07 3.16
N MET A 131 3.83 -1.12 2.69
CA MET A 131 5.13 -1.36 2.05
C MET A 131 5.04 -0.90 0.59
N GLU A 132 5.90 0.05 0.20
CA GLU A 132 6.07 0.36 -1.21
C GLU A 132 6.84 -0.77 -1.88
N THR A 133 6.31 -1.28 -2.99
CA THR A 133 6.97 -2.28 -3.81
C THR A 133 7.25 -1.75 -5.20
N ILE A 134 8.20 -2.38 -5.89
CA ILE A 134 8.35 -2.25 -7.34
C ILE A 134 8.06 -3.60 -7.99
N THR A 135 7.50 -3.54 -9.20
CA THR A 135 7.29 -4.72 -10.02
C THR A 135 8.57 -5.04 -10.77
N LEU A 136 9.03 -6.28 -10.66
CA LEU A 136 10.17 -6.80 -11.39
C LEU A 136 9.78 -8.06 -12.12
N TYR A 137 10.60 -8.40 -13.10
CA TYR A 137 10.41 -9.57 -13.94
C TYR A 137 11.66 -10.42 -13.94
N ARG A 138 11.49 -11.72 -14.19
CA ARG A 138 12.62 -12.60 -14.44
C ARG A 138 12.24 -13.69 -15.43
N PRO A 139 12.97 -13.82 -16.56
CA PRO A 139 12.85 -14.97 -17.42
C PRO A 139 13.49 -16.18 -16.73
N VAL A 140 12.79 -17.32 -16.73
CA VAL A 140 13.26 -18.58 -16.14
C VAL A 140 13.05 -19.74 -17.10
N GLY A 141 13.84 -20.80 -16.96
CA GLY A 141 13.62 -22.07 -17.65
C GLY A 141 12.84 -23.07 -16.77
N GLN A 142 12.48 -24.22 -17.34
CA GLN A 142 11.61 -25.20 -16.68
C GLN A 142 12.15 -25.69 -15.32
N LYS A 143 13.45 -26.00 -15.23
CA LYS A 143 14.10 -26.45 -13.99
C LYS A 143 14.05 -25.40 -12.88
N GLU A 144 14.26 -24.13 -13.21
CA GLU A 144 14.18 -23.02 -12.25
C GLU A 144 12.73 -22.80 -11.81
N LEU A 145 11.77 -22.89 -12.73
CA LEU A 145 10.35 -22.80 -12.43
C LEU A 145 9.87 -23.92 -11.49
N ASP A 146 10.34 -25.15 -11.65
CA ASP A 146 9.98 -26.25 -10.76
C ASP A 146 10.49 -26.05 -9.33
N LEU A 147 11.65 -25.42 -9.16
CA LEU A 147 12.16 -25.03 -7.85
C LEU A 147 11.34 -23.88 -7.23
N ILE A 148 10.90 -22.92 -8.05
CA ILE A 148 9.97 -21.86 -7.63
C ILE A 148 8.62 -22.47 -7.22
N ARG A 149 8.11 -23.46 -7.96
CA ARG A 149 6.88 -24.21 -7.60
C ARG A 149 7.05 -24.92 -6.26
N ALA A 150 8.20 -25.56 -6.04
CA ALA A 150 8.51 -26.24 -4.79
C ALA A 150 8.59 -25.28 -3.59
N SER A 151 8.93 -24.00 -3.82
CA SER A 151 8.88 -22.93 -2.80
C SER A 151 7.49 -22.30 -2.65
N HIS A 152 6.45 -22.90 -3.25
CA HIS A 152 5.10 -22.32 -3.34
C HIS A 152 5.08 -20.91 -3.95
N TYR A 153 5.94 -20.69 -4.94
CA TYR A 153 6.11 -19.41 -5.63
C TYR A 153 6.52 -18.26 -4.70
N ARG A 154 7.25 -18.55 -3.62
CA ARG A 154 7.71 -17.53 -2.65
C ARG A 154 9.17 -17.16 -2.79
N ALA A 155 9.97 -17.95 -3.51
CA ALA A 155 11.41 -17.73 -3.60
C ALA A 155 12.01 -18.24 -4.92
N PHE A 156 13.01 -17.52 -5.41
CA PHE A 156 13.93 -18.02 -6.45
C PHE A 156 14.97 -18.94 -5.83
N PRO A 157 15.38 -20.02 -6.52
CA PRO A 157 16.39 -20.94 -6.00
C PRO A 157 17.78 -20.28 -5.93
N PRO A 158 18.66 -20.74 -5.02
CA PRO A 158 20.05 -20.29 -4.96
C PRO A 158 20.76 -20.38 -6.31
N ARG A 159 21.63 -19.41 -6.60
CA ARG A 159 22.47 -19.43 -7.80
C ARG A 159 23.50 -20.56 -7.72
N LEU A 160 23.94 -21.04 -8.88
CA LEU A 160 25.07 -21.97 -8.93
C LEU A 160 26.35 -21.25 -8.50
N SER A 161 27.31 -21.98 -7.92
CA SER A 161 28.54 -21.40 -7.35
C SER A 161 29.37 -20.56 -8.33
N PHE A 162 29.24 -20.79 -9.64
CA PHE A 162 29.92 -20.03 -10.69
C PHE A 162 29.13 -18.82 -11.20
N GLN A 163 27.90 -18.60 -10.72
CA GLN A 163 27.02 -17.51 -11.12
C GLN A 163 27.03 -16.45 -10.01
N PRO A 164 27.85 -15.39 -10.13
CA PRO A 164 28.09 -14.46 -9.02
C PRO A 164 26.91 -13.50 -8.75
N ILE A 165 25.97 -13.41 -9.69
CA ILE A 165 24.85 -12.46 -9.60
C ILE A 165 23.51 -13.14 -9.90
N PHE A 166 22.49 -12.66 -9.19
CA PHE A 166 21.08 -12.77 -9.52
C PHE A 166 20.61 -11.46 -10.14
N TYR A 167 19.89 -11.52 -11.26
CA TYR A 167 19.48 -10.33 -12.00
C TYR A 167 18.00 -10.40 -12.37
N PRO A 168 17.14 -9.60 -11.71
CA PRO A 168 15.80 -9.33 -12.17
C PRO A 168 15.80 -8.11 -13.10
N VAL A 169 14.88 -8.09 -14.06
CA VAL A 169 14.74 -7.02 -15.05
C VAL A 169 13.56 -6.12 -14.71
N LEU A 170 13.64 -4.85 -15.12
CA LEU A 170 12.65 -3.82 -14.77
C LEU A 170 11.48 -3.75 -15.77
N ASN A 171 11.59 -4.42 -16.91
CA ASN A 171 10.67 -4.29 -18.04
C ASN A 171 10.17 -5.67 -18.51
N GLU A 172 8.86 -5.78 -18.72
CA GLU A 172 8.20 -7.02 -19.13
C GLU A 172 8.60 -7.43 -20.56
N GLU A 173 8.62 -6.48 -21.49
CA GLU A 173 9.00 -6.73 -22.89
C GLU A 173 10.42 -7.28 -23.00
N TYR A 174 11.34 -6.78 -22.17
CA TYR A 174 12.71 -7.29 -22.10
C TYR A 174 12.75 -8.71 -21.52
N ALA A 175 11.97 -9.00 -20.46
CA ALA A 175 11.87 -10.35 -19.92
C ALA A 175 11.31 -11.36 -20.96
N VAL A 176 10.28 -10.94 -21.71
CA VAL A 176 9.70 -11.72 -22.82
C VAL A 176 10.73 -11.98 -23.90
N GLN A 177 11.50 -10.97 -24.29
CA GLN A 177 12.55 -11.13 -25.29
C GLN A 177 13.59 -12.19 -24.87
N ILE A 178 14.06 -12.14 -23.62
CA ILE A 178 15.02 -13.13 -23.11
C ILE A 178 14.41 -14.54 -23.11
N ALA A 179 13.19 -14.69 -22.59
CA ALA A 179 12.53 -15.99 -22.50
C ALA A 179 12.28 -16.62 -23.88
N ARG A 180 11.83 -15.81 -24.85
CA ARG A 180 11.52 -16.27 -26.21
C ARG A 180 12.74 -16.50 -27.08
N ASP A 181 13.71 -15.58 -27.05
CA ASP A 181 14.77 -15.51 -28.05
C ASP A 181 16.08 -16.14 -27.57
N TRP A 182 16.30 -16.28 -26.26
CA TRP A 182 17.54 -16.82 -25.70
C TRP A 182 17.32 -18.15 -24.98
N ASN A 183 16.40 -18.21 -24.02
CA ASN A 183 16.16 -19.44 -23.25
C ASN A 183 15.69 -20.57 -24.17
N ARG A 184 14.76 -20.30 -25.10
CA ARG A 184 14.28 -21.30 -26.06
C ARG A 184 15.38 -22.02 -26.85
N PHE A 185 16.59 -21.47 -26.98
CA PHE A 185 17.69 -22.11 -27.71
C PHE A 185 18.82 -22.62 -26.81
N ASP A 186 18.65 -22.51 -25.49
CA ASP A 186 19.61 -22.98 -24.49
C ASP A 186 19.19 -24.35 -23.94
N GLU A 187 20.02 -25.37 -24.15
CA GLU A 187 19.83 -26.72 -23.64
C GLU A 187 19.72 -26.75 -22.10
N ALA A 188 20.33 -25.78 -21.40
CA ALA A 188 20.22 -25.69 -19.95
C ALA A 188 18.79 -25.36 -19.47
N SER A 189 17.96 -24.75 -20.33
CA SER A 189 16.58 -24.37 -20.03
C SER A 189 15.54 -25.43 -20.40
N ASP A 190 15.97 -26.54 -21.03
CA ASP A 190 15.10 -27.55 -21.67
C ASP A 190 14.29 -27.01 -22.85
N TYR A 191 14.79 -25.95 -23.50
CA TYR A 191 14.14 -25.24 -24.62
C TYR A 191 12.80 -24.58 -24.26
N GLU A 192 12.45 -24.50 -22.98
CA GLU A 192 11.26 -23.81 -22.47
C GLU A 192 11.61 -22.47 -21.81
N GLY A 193 10.83 -21.44 -22.12
CA GLY A 193 11.00 -20.10 -21.57
C GLY A 193 9.74 -19.63 -20.86
N TYR A 194 9.89 -19.16 -19.62
CA TYR A 194 8.80 -18.58 -18.83
C TYR A 194 9.16 -17.17 -18.42
N VAL A 195 8.17 -16.29 -18.36
CA VAL A 195 8.33 -14.95 -17.77
C VAL A 195 7.62 -14.92 -16.43
N THR A 196 8.37 -14.56 -15.39
CA THR A 196 7.82 -14.35 -14.05
C THR A 196 7.71 -12.86 -13.73
N ARG A 197 6.69 -12.49 -12.93
CA ARG A 197 6.44 -11.16 -12.37
C ARG A 197 6.32 -11.27 -10.86
N PHE A 198 6.92 -10.34 -10.13
CA PHE A 198 6.87 -10.31 -8.67
C PHE A 198 7.06 -8.89 -8.13
N GLN A 199 6.65 -8.68 -6.88
CA GLN A 199 6.79 -7.41 -6.17
C GLN A 199 7.93 -7.50 -5.16
N VAL A 200 8.85 -6.52 -5.16
CA VAL A 200 9.93 -6.44 -4.18
C VAL A 200 9.84 -5.12 -3.43
N ARG A 201 10.12 -5.13 -2.12
CA ARG A 201 10.14 -3.88 -1.34
C ARG A 201 11.12 -2.86 -1.94
N LYS A 202 10.63 -1.65 -2.10
CA LYS A 202 11.33 -0.56 -2.78
C LYS A 202 12.54 -0.04 -1.98
N ASP A 203 12.43 -0.02 -0.65
CA ASP A 203 13.53 0.35 0.23
C ASP A 203 14.70 -0.66 0.19
N PHE A 204 14.40 -1.96 0.07
CA PHE A 204 15.40 -3.00 -0.17
C PHE A 204 16.09 -2.80 -1.52
N ILE A 205 15.33 -2.75 -2.61
CA ILE A 205 15.90 -2.83 -3.96
C ILE A 205 16.59 -1.52 -4.40
N ASN A 206 16.24 -0.38 -3.80
CA ASN A 206 16.90 0.90 -4.07
C ASN A 206 18.37 0.93 -3.60
N ARG A 207 18.83 -0.08 -2.86
CA ARG A 207 20.26 -0.27 -2.54
C ARG A 207 21.10 -0.62 -3.77
N TYR A 208 20.49 -1.19 -4.82
CA TYR A 208 21.17 -1.62 -6.02
C TYR A 208 21.05 -0.60 -7.14
N THR A 209 22.13 -0.40 -7.89
CA THR A 209 22.13 0.49 -9.06
C THR A 209 21.51 -0.22 -10.24
N VAL A 210 20.54 0.43 -10.90
CA VAL A 210 19.98 -0.02 -12.18
C VAL A 210 21.08 -0.03 -13.24
N GLN A 211 21.33 -1.19 -13.82
CA GLN A 211 22.23 -1.37 -14.96
C GLN A 211 21.44 -1.29 -16.25
N THR A 212 22.02 -0.74 -17.31
CA THR A 212 21.46 -0.80 -18.67
C THR A 212 22.38 -1.64 -19.53
N VAL A 213 21.91 -2.80 -19.98
CA VAL A 213 22.72 -3.79 -20.71
C VAL A 213 22.32 -3.86 -22.18
N GLY A 214 23.15 -3.30 -23.05
CA GLY A 214 22.88 -3.26 -24.49
C GLY A 214 21.96 -2.10 -24.88
N GLY A 215 20.73 -2.41 -25.32
CA GLY A 215 19.80 -1.44 -25.89
C GLY A 215 19.04 -0.59 -24.85
N THR A 216 18.45 0.51 -25.31
CA THR A 216 17.56 1.34 -24.48
C THR A 216 16.36 0.50 -24.01
N GLY A 217 16.16 0.40 -22.69
CA GLY A 217 15.07 -0.39 -22.08
C GLY A 217 15.51 -1.74 -21.50
N HIS A 218 16.74 -2.19 -21.77
CA HIS A 218 17.29 -3.41 -21.16
C HIS A 218 17.87 -3.08 -19.79
N GLN A 219 16.98 -2.88 -18.82
CA GLN A 219 17.34 -2.49 -17.47
C GLN A 219 17.21 -3.66 -16.51
N GLU A 220 18.23 -3.82 -15.67
CA GLU A 220 18.29 -4.89 -14.67
C GLU A 220 18.99 -4.44 -13.40
N TYR A 221 18.70 -5.14 -12.31
CA TYR A 221 19.48 -5.06 -11.08
C TYR A 221 20.52 -6.17 -11.05
N TRP A 222 21.70 -5.91 -10.48
CA TRP A 222 22.69 -6.94 -10.19
C TRP A 222 22.78 -7.13 -8.68
N ILE A 223 22.16 -8.20 -8.19
CA ILE A 223 22.19 -8.59 -6.77
C ILE A 223 23.24 -9.69 -6.60
N PRO A 224 24.20 -9.57 -5.66
CA PRO A 224 25.14 -10.64 -5.36
C PRO A 224 24.42 -11.95 -5.04
N ALA A 225 24.96 -13.08 -5.52
CA ALA A 225 24.33 -14.38 -5.32
C ALA A 225 24.16 -14.74 -3.83
N GLU A 226 25.08 -14.29 -2.99
CA GLU A 226 25.05 -14.42 -1.53
C GLU A 226 23.90 -13.64 -0.86
N GLU A 227 23.37 -12.61 -1.51
CA GLU A 227 22.27 -11.78 -1.01
C GLU A 227 20.89 -12.26 -1.50
N LEU A 228 20.84 -13.34 -2.31
CA LEU A 228 19.57 -13.84 -2.88
C LEU A 228 18.60 -14.34 -1.80
N GLU A 229 19.09 -14.87 -0.69
CA GLU A 229 18.23 -15.27 0.42
C GLU A 229 17.56 -14.05 1.07
N GLU A 230 18.31 -12.96 1.29
CA GLU A 230 17.76 -11.69 1.77
C GLU A 230 16.76 -11.14 0.76
N PHE A 231 17.11 -11.12 -0.53
CA PHE A 231 16.24 -10.70 -1.63
C PHE A 231 14.89 -11.42 -1.59
N ASN A 232 14.90 -12.76 -1.46
CA ASN A 232 13.68 -13.56 -1.39
C ASN A 232 12.81 -13.17 -0.18
N GLY A 233 13.43 -12.81 0.96
CA GLY A 233 12.72 -12.29 2.13
C GLY A 233 12.03 -10.94 1.92
N HIS A 234 12.38 -10.22 0.84
CA HIS A 234 11.78 -8.94 0.44
C HIS A 234 10.79 -9.06 -0.74
N ILE A 235 10.51 -10.27 -1.22
CA ILE A 235 9.43 -10.52 -2.16
C ILE A 235 8.09 -10.45 -1.41
N GLU A 236 7.21 -9.57 -1.89
CA GLU A 236 5.85 -9.41 -1.36
C GLU A 236 4.87 -10.18 -2.24
N GLY A 237 4.05 -11.03 -1.62
CA GLY A 237 3.12 -11.89 -2.35
C GLY A 237 3.80 -13.12 -2.97
N VAL A 238 3.43 -13.45 -4.20
CA VAL A 238 3.92 -14.63 -4.93
C VAL A 238 4.60 -14.23 -6.24
N ILE A 239 5.46 -15.10 -6.74
CA ILE A 239 6.05 -15.03 -8.07
C ILE A 239 5.02 -15.58 -9.06
N GLU A 240 4.54 -14.74 -9.96
CA GLU A 240 3.50 -15.08 -10.94
C GLU A 240 4.13 -15.44 -12.28
N VAL A 241 3.71 -16.53 -12.92
CA VAL A 241 4.03 -16.80 -14.33
C VAL A 241 3.05 -16.01 -15.19
N ILE A 242 3.56 -15.15 -16.07
CA ILE A 242 2.74 -14.24 -16.90
C ILE A 242 2.84 -14.54 -18.40
N ALA A 243 3.85 -15.29 -18.84
CA ALA A 243 3.98 -15.76 -20.21
C ALA A 243 4.78 -17.07 -20.27
N GLU A 244 4.50 -17.88 -21.28
CA GLU A 244 5.15 -19.17 -21.54
C GLU A 244 5.51 -19.29 -23.02
N PHE A 245 6.67 -19.88 -23.31
CA PHE A 245 7.21 -20.06 -24.65
C PHE A 245 7.75 -21.49 -24.79
N HIS A 246 7.20 -22.20 -25.77
CA HIS A 246 7.49 -23.60 -26.12
C HIS A 246 7.96 -23.65 -27.58
#